data_AF-A0A2G2M965-F1
#
_entry.id   AF-A0A2G2M965-F1
#
_cell.length_a   1.000
_cell.length_b   1.000
_cell.length_c   1.000
_cell.angle_alpha   90.00
_cell.angle_beta   90.00
_cell.angle_gamma   90.00
#
_symmetry.space_group_name_H-M   'P 1'
#
loop_
_entity.id
_entity.type
_entity.pdbx_description
1 polymer ?
#
loop_
_entity_poly.entity_id
_entity_poly.type
_entity_poly.pdbx_seq_one_letter_code
_entity_poly.pdbx_strand_id
1 'polypeptide(L)'
;MTIFNSIEQAKSLLSQLSNTTQHKNLVDSISKELETITVFAQQLTKKSSPDPTISKPEMKSGCYIFANAKGFFCPNCYDNTGNKVATRRLNSKLRVCPICRASIN
;
A
#
# COMPACT_ATOMS: atom_id res chain seq x y z
N MET A 1 8.86 -10.98 -8.88
CA MET A 1 9.31 -9.80 -9.64
C MET A 1 8.53 -8.60 -9.15
N THR A 2 9.19 -7.50 -8.81
CA THR A 2 8.54 -6.23 -8.43
C THR A 2 8.58 -5.27 -9.62
N ILE A 3 7.67 -4.27 -9.63
CA ILE A 3 7.64 -3.23 -10.67
C ILE A 3 8.98 -2.47 -10.76
N PHE A 4 9.69 -2.34 -9.63
CA PHE A 4 11.01 -1.70 -9.57
C PHE A 4 12.08 -2.49 -10.32
N ASN A 5 12.08 -3.82 -10.21
CA ASN A 5 13.02 -4.66 -10.96
C ASN A 5 12.79 -4.54 -12.47
N SER A 6 11.54 -4.44 -12.90
CA SER A 6 11.19 -4.23 -14.31
C SER A 6 11.64 -2.85 -14.82
N ILE A 7 11.54 -1.81 -13.99
CA ILE A 7 12.02 -0.46 -14.32
C ILE A 7 13.56 -0.43 -14.41
N GLU A 8 14.28 -1.09 -13.50
CA GLU A 8 15.74 -1.19 -13.57
C GLU A 8 16.22 -1.92 -14.83
N GLN A 9 15.55 -3.02 -15.18
CA GLN A 9 15.83 -3.73 -16.42
C GLN A 9 15.60 -2.85 -17.65
N ALA A 10 14.51 -2.08 -17.69
CA ALA A 10 14.24 -1.14 -18.78
C ALA A 10 15.33 -0.06 -18.91
N LYS A 11 15.80 0.50 -17.78
CA LYS A 11 16.91 1.48 -17.77
C LYS A 11 18.23 0.88 -18.25
N SER A 12 18.53 -0.37 -17.88
CA SER A 12 19.72 -1.08 -18.34
C SER A 12 19.71 -1.28 -19.86
N LEU A 13 18.57 -1.72 -20.42
CA LEU A 13 18.39 -1.89 -21.85
C LEU A 13 18.50 -0.57 -22.62
N LEU A 14 17.92 0.52 -22.10
CA LEU A 14 18.05 1.85 -22.70
C LEU A 14 19.49 2.36 -22.72
N SER A 15 20.26 2.06 -21.66
CA SER A 15 21.68 2.43 -21.59
C SER A 15 22.50 1.70 -22.66
N GLN A 16 22.18 0.43 -22.95
CA GLN A 16 22.80 -0.33 -24.03
C GLN A 16 22.41 0.21 -25.41
N LEU A 17 21.16 0.63 -25.58
CA LEU A 17 20.64 1.20 -26.83
C LEU A 17 21.19 2.61 -27.11
N SER A 18 21.43 3.43 -26.08
CA SER A 18 21.97 4.80 -26.20
C SER A 18 23.33 4.84 -26.90
N ASN A 19 24.15 3.79 -26.73
CA ASN A 19 25.46 3.67 -27.36
C ASN A 19 25.39 3.20 -28.83
N THR A 20 24.24 2.69 -29.27
CA THR A 20 24.08 2.01 -30.57
C THR A 20 23.18 2.79 -31.53
N THR A 21 22.31 3.68 -31.03
CA THR A 21 21.26 4.32 -31.84
C THR A 21 21.53 5.79 -32.14
N GLN A 22 21.22 6.22 -33.38
CA GLN A 22 21.22 7.63 -33.78
C GLN A 22 20.08 8.44 -33.13
N HIS A 23 19.11 7.77 -32.51
CA HIS A 23 17.92 8.39 -31.89
C HIS A 23 18.10 8.71 -30.40
N LYS A 24 19.26 9.29 -30.01
CA LYS A 24 19.56 9.65 -28.61
C LYS A 24 18.45 10.45 -27.95
N ASN A 25 17.87 11.43 -28.65
CA ASN A 25 16.77 12.25 -28.13
C ASN A 25 15.55 11.43 -27.68
N LEU A 26 15.25 10.33 -28.38
CA LEU A 26 14.11 9.47 -28.07
C LEU A 26 14.42 8.56 -26.87
N VAL A 27 15.66 8.06 -26.79
CA VAL A 27 16.16 7.31 -25.62
C VAL A 27 16.17 8.18 -24.36
N ASP A 28 16.57 9.44 -24.48
CA ASP A 28 16.56 10.41 -23.38
C ASP A 28 15.13 10.73 -22.93
N SER A 29 14.21 10.89 -23.88
CA SER A 29 12.79 11.13 -23.57
C SER A 29 12.18 9.94 -22.83
N ILE A 30 12.43 8.71 -23.27
CA ILE A 30 11.92 7.50 -22.60
C ILE A 30 12.55 7.33 -21.22
N SER A 31 13.84 7.66 -21.06
CA SER A 31 14.51 7.60 -19.76
C SER A 31 13.88 8.57 -18.76
N LYS A 32 13.52 9.79 -19.18
CA LYS A 32 12.80 10.76 -18.33
C LYS A 32 11.40 10.29 -17.94
N GLU A 33 10.67 9.67 -18.86
CA GLU A 33 9.35 9.07 -18.54
C GLU A 33 9.50 7.95 -17.49
N LEU A 34 10.50 7.07 -17.64
CA LEU A 34 10.78 6.03 -16.66
C LEU A 34 11.18 6.58 -15.29
N GLU A 35 11.96 7.66 -15.23
CA GLU A 35 12.27 8.35 -13.98
C GLU A 35 11.02 8.90 -13.32
N THR A 36 10.14 9.53 -14.10
CA THR A 36 8.85 10.07 -13.61
C THR A 36 7.98 8.95 -13.04
N ILE A 37 7.87 7.82 -13.75
CA ILE A 37 7.15 6.62 -13.28
C ILE A 37 7.80 6.06 -12.00
N THR A 38 9.13 6.07 -11.90
CA THR A 38 9.86 5.60 -10.71
C THR A 38 9.51 6.47 -9.49
N VAL A 39 9.56 7.79 -9.64
CA VAL A 39 9.21 8.75 -8.58
C VAL A 39 7.76 8.57 -8.15
N PHE A 40 6.84 8.43 -9.11
CA PHE A 40 5.43 8.22 -8.81
C PHE A 40 5.18 6.89 -8.08
N ALA A 41 5.80 5.80 -8.54
CA ALA A 41 5.73 4.50 -7.87
C ALA A 41 6.29 4.58 -6.43
N GLN A 42 7.41 5.28 -6.23
CA GLN A 42 7.98 5.50 -4.90
C GLN A 42 7.04 6.30 -3.99
N GLN A 43 6.37 7.33 -4.50
CA GLN A 43 5.39 8.12 -3.74
C GLN A 43 4.17 7.29 -3.34
N LEU A 44 3.68 6.42 -4.24
CA LEU A 44 2.59 5.49 -3.93
C LEU A 44 2.99 4.49 -2.85
N THR A 45 4.22 3.97 -2.88
CA THR A 45 4.72 3.07 -1.84
C THR A 45 5.03 3.79 -0.52
N LYS A 46 5.51 5.04 -0.56
CA LYS A 46 5.79 5.86 0.64
C LYS A 46 4.51 6.32 1.34
N LYS A 47 3.40 6.52 0.62
CA LYS A 47 2.08 6.75 1.25
C LYS A 47 1.55 5.56 2.06
N SER A 48 2.25 4.42 2.07
CA SER A 48 1.98 3.28 2.94
C SER A 48 2.86 3.22 4.19
N SER A 49 3.70 4.22 4.49
CA SER A 49 4.32 4.29 5.82
C SER A 49 3.24 4.64 6.85
N PRO A 50 2.98 3.78 7.86
CA PRO A 50 2.16 4.17 8.99
C PRO A 50 2.86 5.37 9.64
N ASP A 51 2.18 6.50 9.64
CA ASP A 51 2.55 7.68 10.41
C ASP A 51 3.07 7.24 11.81
N PRO A 52 4.29 7.63 12.25
CA PRO A 52 4.86 7.19 13.52
C PRO A 52 4.06 7.69 14.74
N THR A 53 3.05 8.53 14.51
CA THR A 53 2.08 8.99 15.50
C THR A 53 0.79 8.15 15.56
N ILE A 54 0.78 6.94 14.98
CA ILE A 54 -0.30 5.98 15.19
C ILE A 54 -0.17 5.42 16.61
N SER A 55 -0.86 6.06 17.53
CA SER A 55 -1.27 5.45 18.79
C SER A 55 -1.77 4.03 18.50
N LYS A 56 -1.14 3.03 19.11
CA LYS A 56 -1.55 1.63 18.98
C LYS A 56 -3.07 1.56 19.23
N PRO A 57 -3.83 0.83 18.38
CA PRO A 57 -5.26 0.69 18.62
C PRO A 57 -5.49 0.06 19.99
N GLU A 58 -6.45 0.60 20.73
CA GLU A 58 -6.91 -0.01 21.96
C GLU A 58 -7.86 -1.16 21.61
N MET A 59 -7.75 -2.28 22.33
CA MET A 59 -8.63 -3.43 22.10
C MET A 59 -9.81 -3.39 23.06
N LYS A 60 -11.03 -3.36 22.52
CA LYS A 60 -12.29 -3.37 23.29
C LYS A 60 -13.28 -4.33 22.67
N SER A 61 -13.75 -5.30 23.46
CA SER A 61 -14.69 -6.35 23.01
C SER A 61 -14.21 -7.05 21.73
N GLY A 62 -12.96 -7.53 21.76
CA GLY A 62 -12.33 -8.25 20.65
C GLY A 62 -12.04 -7.41 19.39
N CYS A 63 -12.34 -6.11 19.40
CA CYS A 63 -12.18 -5.21 18.26
C CYS A 63 -11.16 -4.10 18.56
N TYR A 64 -10.55 -3.55 17.52
CA TYR A 64 -9.69 -2.36 17.63
C TYR A 64 -10.51 -1.07 17.67
N ILE A 65 -10.05 -0.12 18.47
CA ILE A 65 -10.51 1.26 18.54
C ILE A 65 -9.32 2.16 18.28
N PHE A 66 -9.48 3.13 17.38
CA PHE A 66 -8.45 4.11 17.09
C PHE A 66 -8.84 5.47 17.68
N ALA A 67 -7.90 6.20 18.26
CA ALA A 67 -8.15 7.52 18.83
C ALA A 67 -8.80 8.49 17.83
N ASN A 68 -8.37 8.40 16.56
CA ASN A 68 -8.84 9.28 15.48
C ASN A 68 -10.04 8.71 14.71
N ALA A 69 -10.63 7.57 15.12
CA ALA A 69 -11.75 6.97 14.39
C ALA A 69 -12.82 6.41 15.33
N LYS A 70 -14.06 6.86 15.14
CA LYS A 70 -15.21 6.36 15.90
C LYS A 70 -15.65 5.01 15.35
N GLY A 71 -15.73 4.01 16.22
CA GLY A 71 -16.26 2.69 15.90
C GLY A 71 -15.35 1.55 16.33
N PHE A 72 -15.70 0.35 15.88
CA PHE A 72 -14.99 -0.88 16.19
C PHE A 72 -14.48 -1.52 14.91
N PHE A 73 -13.18 -1.79 14.88
CA PHE A 73 -12.45 -2.22 13.70
C PHE A 73 -11.97 -3.65 13.85
N CYS A 74 -11.91 -4.36 12.72
CA CYS A 74 -11.51 -5.76 12.70
C CYS A 74 -10.00 -5.89 12.93
N PRO A 75 -9.56 -6.63 13.96
CA PRO A 75 -8.14 -6.86 14.22
C PRO A 75 -7.50 -7.67 13.09
N ASN A 76 -8.15 -8.75 12.63
CA ASN A 76 -7.62 -9.58 11.55
C ASN A 76 -7.34 -8.80 10.25
N CYS A 77 -8.18 -7.85 9.87
CA CYS A 77 -7.92 -7.03 8.67
C CYS A 77 -6.81 -6.01 8.91
N TYR A 78 -6.71 -5.47 10.13
CA TYR A 78 -5.66 -4.52 10.45
C TYR A 78 -4.29 -5.19 10.56
N ASP A 79 -4.21 -6.34 11.23
CA ASP A 79 -2.95 -7.06 11.47
C ASP A 79 -2.38 -7.67 10.18
N ASN A 80 -3.24 -8.16 9.27
CA ASN A 80 -2.80 -8.80 8.02
C ASN A 80 -2.56 -7.82 6.87
N THR A 81 -3.40 -6.78 6.73
CA THR A 81 -3.36 -5.90 5.55
C THR A 81 -3.23 -4.41 5.90
N GLY A 82 -3.12 -4.06 7.18
CA GLY A 82 -3.10 -2.66 7.63
C GLY A 82 -4.44 -1.91 7.47
N ASN A 83 -5.51 -2.61 7.09
CA ASN A 83 -6.77 -1.98 6.69
C ASN A 83 -7.71 -1.81 7.88
N LYS A 84 -8.20 -0.58 8.09
CA LYS A 84 -9.19 -0.25 9.11
C LYS A 84 -10.60 -0.60 8.62
N VAL A 85 -11.01 -1.85 8.81
CA VAL A 85 -12.35 -2.31 8.42
C VAL A 85 -13.33 -2.20 9.57
N ALA A 86 -14.39 -1.41 9.41
CA ALA A 86 -15.45 -1.31 10.41
C ALA A 86 -16.25 -2.62 10.51
N THR A 87 -16.41 -3.11 11.73
CA THR A 87 -17.19 -4.32 12.02
C THR A 87 -18.68 -3.99 12.08
N ARG A 88 -19.52 -4.95 11.67
CA ARG A 88 -20.98 -4.85 11.79
C ARG A 88 -21.45 -5.63 13.01
N ARG A 89 -22.28 -5.02 13.85
CA ARG A 89 -22.91 -5.71 14.98
C ARG A 89 -24.04 -6.60 14.48
N LEU A 90 -23.99 -7.88 14.84
CA LEU A 90 -25.05 -8.84 14.52
C LEU A 90 -25.98 -9.06 15.71
N ASN A 91 -25.43 -9.16 16.93
CA ASN A 91 -26.21 -9.22 18.16
C ASN A 91 -25.45 -8.56 19.33
N SER A 92 -25.94 -8.73 20.56
CA SER A 92 -25.32 -8.10 21.74
C SER A 92 -23.88 -8.55 22.00
N LYS A 93 -23.55 -9.79 21.63
CA LYS A 93 -22.29 -10.50 21.91
C LYS A 93 -21.38 -10.70 20.70
N LEU A 94 -21.87 -10.47 19.48
CA LEU A 94 -21.19 -10.84 18.26
C LEU A 94 -21.17 -9.70 17.25
N ARG A 95 -19.97 -9.46 16.73
CA ARG A 95 -19.68 -8.62 15.57
C ARG A 95 -19.07 -9.46 14.47
N VAL A 96 -19.27 -9.02 13.24
CA VAL A 96 -18.71 -9.68 12.07
C VAL A 96 -18.00 -8.64 11.20
N CYS A 97 -16.81 -8.98 10.74
CA CYS A 97 -16.11 -8.19 9.73
C CYS A 97 -16.76 -8.40 8.35
N PRO A 98 -17.18 -7.35 7.62
CA PRO A 98 -17.79 -7.50 6.31
C PRO A 98 -16.81 -8.01 5.23
N ILE A 99 -15.51 -7.83 5.43
CA ILE A 99 -14.47 -8.19 4.44
C ILE A 99 -13.98 -9.63 4.65
N CYS A 100 -13.42 -9.92 5.82
CA CYS A 100 -12.86 -11.26 6.09
C CYS A 100 -13.87 -12.22 6.74
N ARG A 101 -15.10 -11.77 7.02
CA ARG A 101 -16.16 -12.55 7.68
C ARG A 101 -15.75 -13.11 9.05
N ALA A 102 -14.71 -12.54 9.67
CA ALA A 102 -14.30 -12.92 11.01
C ALA A 102 -15.41 -12.58 12.02
N SER A 103 -15.80 -13.60 12.79
CA SER A 103 -16.68 -13.47 13.95
C SER A 103 -15.86 -13.01 15.15
N ILE A 104 -16.27 -11.90 15.76
CA ILE A 104 -15.57 -11.22 16.85
C ILE A 104 -16.54 -11.09 18.02
N ASN A 105 -16.18 -11.68 19.16
CA ASN A 105 -16.95 -11.62 20.40
C ASN A 105 -16.32 -10.63 21.40
#